data_AF-A0A960IJ94-F1
#
_entry.id   AF-A0A960IJ94-F1
#
_cell.length_a   1.000
_cell.length_b   1.000
_cell.length_c   1.000
_cell.angle_alpha   90.00
_cell.angle_beta   90.00
_cell.angle_gamma   90.00
#
_symmetry.space_group_name_H-M   'P 1'
#
loop_
_entity.id
_entity.type
_entity.pdbx_description
1 polymer ?
#
loop_
_entity_poly.entity_id
_entity_poly.type
_entity_poly.pdbx_seq_one_letter_code
_entity_poly.pdbx_strand_id
1 'polypeptide(L)'
;SLDLCREHTTFAETARVRDEAVVAGLRRYAPSCCDGLAELAGPLWAAVDSLPLGARSLFAAHRAWPRPADEPLLSAWLAVNAIREWRGDTHWAVQIAEDLSGDMAGVLDGAWRAYEDHWVARSRGADDPALEKALTQLERRGLAEGGAITRAGIDYRQALEDRLDDLCSRAWRHLGAERTRAFLDVVEPVGDALLARIDITAGPNWMPAARDRRA
;
A
#
# COMPACT_ATOMS: atom_id res chain seq x y z
N SER A 1 -8.72 15.26 9.58
CA SER A 1 -7.81 16.42 9.40
C SER A 1 -6.84 16.48 10.57
N LEU A 2 -5.64 17.06 10.38
CA LEU A 2 -4.72 17.33 11.49
C LEU A 2 -5.36 18.25 12.54
N ASP A 3 -6.29 19.12 12.14
CA ASP A 3 -6.99 20.02 13.05
C ASP A 3 -7.95 19.26 13.96
N LEU A 4 -8.76 18.35 13.41
CA LEU A 4 -9.61 17.45 14.19
C LEU A 4 -8.80 16.61 15.20
N CYS A 5 -7.61 16.16 14.82
CA CYS A 5 -6.73 15.46 15.75
C CYS A 5 -6.29 16.38 16.89
N ARG A 6 -5.84 17.60 16.59
CA ARG A 6 -5.35 18.57 17.59
C ARG A 6 -6.46 19.07 18.53
N GLU A 7 -7.71 19.10 18.06
CA GLU A 7 -8.87 19.49 18.87
C GLU A 7 -9.21 18.45 19.95
N HIS A 8 -8.94 17.17 19.69
CA HIS A 8 -9.40 16.08 20.55
C HIS A 8 -8.28 15.28 21.22
N THR A 9 -7.05 15.32 20.70
CA THR A 9 -5.95 14.46 21.15
C THR A 9 -4.57 14.95 20.68
N THR A 10 -3.53 14.14 20.89
CA THR A 10 -2.18 14.38 20.35
C THR A 10 -1.83 13.30 19.32
N PHE A 11 -0.83 13.57 18.47
CA PHE A 11 -0.29 12.55 17.58
C PHE A 11 0.30 11.36 18.34
N ALA A 12 0.89 11.60 19.51
CA ALA A 12 1.42 10.54 20.36
C ALA A 12 0.31 9.63 20.89
N GLU A 13 -0.79 10.20 21.36
CA GLU A 13 -1.96 9.41 21.82
C GLU A 13 -2.64 8.68 20.66
N THR A 14 -2.73 9.31 19.48
CA THR A 14 -3.27 8.65 18.28
C THR A 14 -2.41 7.45 17.88
N ALA A 15 -1.08 7.59 17.92
CA ALA A 15 -0.15 6.51 17.64
C ALA A 15 -0.24 5.39 18.70
N ARG A 16 -0.33 5.74 19.99
CA ARG A 16 -0.50 4.76 21.07
C ARG A 16 -1.77 3.92 20.86
N VAL A 17 -2.90 4.55 20.57
CA VAL A 17 -4.17 3.86 20.33
C VAL A 17 -4.11 3.00 19.06
N ARG A 18 -3.48 3.48 17.98
CA ARG A 18 -3.21 2.67 16.78
C ARG A 18 -2.40 1.43 17.13
N ASP A 19 -1.33 1.59 17.88
CA ASP A 19 -0.39 0.53 18.23
C ASP A 19 -1.07 -0.56 19.06
N GLU A 20 -1.82 -0.16 20.09
CA GLU A 20 -2.66 -1.06 20.89
C GLU A 20 -3.69 -1.81 20.02
N ALA A 21 -4.37 -1.09 19.11
CA ALA A 21 -5.37 -1.68 18.23
C ALA A 21 -4.76 -2.66 17.21
N VAL A 22 -3.57 -2.37 16.67
CA VAL A 22 -2.84 -3.25 15.76
C VAL A 22 -2.46 -4.55 16.46
N VAL A 23 -1.85 -4.46 17.65
CA VAL A 23 -1.44 -5.65 18.42
C VAL A 23 -2.67 -6.50 18.78
N ALA A 24 -3.73 -5.87 19.29
CA ALA A 24 -4.98 -6.55 19.62
C ALA A 24 -5.62 -7.20 18.37
N GLY A 25 -5.59 -6.50 17.23
CA GLY A 25 -6.13 -6.98 15.96
C GLY A 25 -5.37 -8.20 15.43
N LEU A 26 -4.04 -8.14 15.38
CA LEU A 26 -3.19 -9.25 14.94
C LEU A 26 -3.39 -10.48 15.84
N ARG A 27 -3.31 -10.31 17.16
CA ARG A 27 -3.53 -11.41 18.12
C ARG A 27 -4.92 -12.03 18.02
N ARG A 28 -5.94 -11.24 17.64
CA ARG A 28 -7.33 -11.71 17.53
C ARG A 28 -7.64 -12.38 16.20
N TYR A 29 -7.18 -11.82 15.09
CA TYR A 29 -7.63 -12.21 13.75
C TYR A 29 -6.56 -12.93 12.92
N ALA A 30 -5.28 -12.83 13.31
CA ALA A 30 -4.15 -13.49 12.65
C ALA A 30 -3.12 -14.05 13.65
N PRO A 31 -3.54 -14.78 14.71
CA PRO A 31 -2.63 -15.19 15.78
C PRO A 31 -1.47 -16.07 15.29
N SER A 32 -1.68 -16.84 14.22
CA SER A 32 -0.67 -17.75 13.66
C SER A 32 0.55 -17.04 13.08
N CYS A 33 0.44 -15.76 12.70
CA CYS A 33 1.58 -15.00 12.18
C CYS A 33 2.33 -14.22 13.27
N CYS A 34 1.78 -14.10 14.49
CA CYS A 34 2.30 -13.18 15.50
C CYS A 34 3.75 -13.48 15.89
N ASP A 35 4.05 -14.73 16.28
CA ASP A 35 5.38 -15.10 16.77
C ASP A 35 6.43 -15.02 15.65
N GLY A 36 6.12 -15.59 14.47
CA GLY A 36 7.00 -15.53 13.32
C GLY A 36 7.26 -14.10 12.82
N LEU A 37 6.25 -13.21 12.88
CA LEU A 37 6.45 -11.81 12.51
C LEU A 37 7.29 -11.07 13.55
N ALA A 38 7.07 -11.34 14.84
CA ALA A 38 7.85 -10.74 15.93
C ALA A 38 9.35 -11.09 15.82
N GLU A 39 9.70 -12.33 15.45
CA GLU A 39 11.08 -12.77 15.23
C GLU A 39 11.79 -11.99 14.10
N LEU A 40 11.03 -11.46 13.15
CA LEU A 40 11.54 -10.70 12.00
C LEU A 40 11.73 -9.21 12.28
N ALA A 41 11.39 -8.70 13.48
CA ALA A 41 11.46 -7.27 13.80
C ALA A 41 12.85 -6.65 13.51
N GLY A 42 13.91 -7.25 14.04
CA GLY A 42 15.29 -6.78 13.83
C GLY A 42 15.70 -6.78 12.35
N PRO A 43 15.58 -7.91 11.64
CA PRO A 43 15.88 -8.01 10.21
C PRO A 43 15.09 -7.02 9.33
N LEU A 44 13.80 -6.83 9.61
CA LEU A 44 12.96 -5.88 8.87
C LEU A 44 13.41 -4.43 9.11
N TRP A 45 13.79 -4.08 10.34
CA TRP A 45 14.34 -2.75 10.63
C TRP A 45 15.71 -2.53 9.97
N ALA A 46 16.55 -3.56 9.88
CA ALA A 46 17.80 -3.47 9.12
C ALA A 46 17.53 -3.17 7.63
N ALA A 47 16.52 -3.82 7.05
CA ALA A 47 16.06 -3.51 5.69
C ALA A 47 15.56 -2.07 5.57
N VAL A 48 14.73 -1.59 6.50
CA VAL A 48 14.28 -0.18 6.56
C VAL A 48 15.47 0.78 6.63
N ASP A 49 16.45 0.52 7.47
CA ASP A 49 17.60 1.41 7.66
C ASP A 49 18.54 1.47 6.45
N SER A 50 18.46 0.47 5.56
CA SER A 50 19.20 0.45 4.29
C SER A 50 18.62 1.34 3.18
N LEU A 51 17.38 1.82 3.36
CA LEU A 51 16.62 2.54 2.34
C LEU A 51 16.93 4.04 2.33
N PRO A 52 17.03 4.66 1.14
CA PRO A 52 17.28 6.09 1.01
C PRO A 52 16.06 6.92 1.45
N LEU A 53 16.31 8.00 2.19
CA LEU A 53 15.29 8.92 2.70
C LEU A 53 14.80 9.96 1.68
N GLY A 54 15.64 10.35 0.71
CA GLY A 54 15.39 11.52 -0.14
C GLY A 54 14.01 11.50 -0.82
N ALA A 55 13.26 12.60 -0.67
CA ALA A 55 11.92 12.83 -1.21
C ALA A 55 10.83 11.82 -0.78
N ARG A 56 11.05 11.04 0.28
CA ARG A 56 10.11 10.05 0.79
C ARG A 56 9.60 10.43 2.18
N SER A 57 8.66 11.37 2.22
CA SER A 57 8.21 12.01 3.45
C SER A 57 7.42 11.08 4.35
N LEU A 58 6.56 10.22 3.79
CA LEU A 58 5.80 9.25 4.57
C LEU A 58 6.74 8.20 5.17
N PHE A 59 7.66 7.67 4.36
CA PHE A 59 8.70 6.77 4.84
C PHE A 59 9.54 7.40 5.96
N ALA A 60 10.01 8.63 5.75
CA ALA A 60 10.84 9.33 6.72
C ALA A 60 10.11 9.53 8.05
N ALA A 61 8.82 9.89 8.00
CA ALA A 61 7.99 10.03 9.20
C ALA A 61 7.83 8.70 9.94
N HIS A 62 7.54 7.60 9.23
CA HIS A 62 7.40 6.27 9.84
C HIS A 62 8.73 5.76 10.42
N ARG A 63 9.85 5.94 9.70
CA ARG A 63 11.17 5.50 10.15
C ARG A 63 11.67 6.28 11.37
N ALA A 64 11.30 7.56 11.49
CA ALA A 64 11.68 8.41 12.62
C ALA A 64 10.85 8.14 13.89
N TRP A 65 9.74 7.41 13.78
CA TRP A 65 8.92 7.08 14.94
C TRP A 65 9.64 6.10 15.88
N PRO A 66 9.45 6.19 17.21
CA PRO A 66 10.05 5.25 18.15
C PRO A 66 9.75 3.79 17.83
N ARG A 67 10.77 2.93 17.94
CA ARG A 67 10.65 1.48 17.76
C ARG A 67 10.36 0.83 19.12
N PRO A 68 9.21 0.17 19.32
CA PRO A 68 8.89 -0.46 20.60
C PRO A 68 9.79 -1.69 20.79
N ALA A 69 10.73 -1.59 21.72
CA ALA A 69 11.70 -2.67 21.99
C ALA A 69 11.10 -3.82 22.82
N ASP A 70 10.05 -3.54 23.57
CA ASP A 70 9.31 -4.44 24.45
C ASP A 70 8.11 -5.13 23.77
N GLU A 71 7.72 -4.70 22.57
CA GLU A 71 6.64 -5.31 21.78
C GLU A 71 7.14 -5.63 20.35
N PRO A 72 7.83 -6.78 20.17
CA PRO A 72 8.47 -7.13 18.90
C PRO A 72 7.47 -7.35 17.75
N LEU A 73 6.24 -7.82 18.04
CA LEU A 73 5.18 -7.96 17.03
C LEU A 73 4.83 -6.60 16.41
N LEU A 74 4.59 -5.61 17.25
CA LEU A 74 4.31 -4.25 16.80
C LEU A 74 5.52 -3.64 16.09
N SER A 75 6.72 -3.88 16.61
CA SER A 75 7.96 -3.39 16.02
C SER A 75 8.14 -3.90 14.59
N ALA A 76 7.90 -5.20 14.35
CA ALA A 76 7.93 -5.80 13.02
C ALA A 76 6.84 -5.22 12.11
N TRP A 77 5.62 -5.07 12.61
CA TRP A 77 4.51 -4.47 11.85
C TRP A 77 4.85 -3.02 11.42
N LEU A 78 5.44 -2.22 12.30
CA LEU A 78 5.88 -0.85 11.99
C LEU A 78 7.00 -0.85 10.94
N ALA A 79 7.93 -1.80 10.99
CA ALA A 79 8.97 -1.94 9.97
C ALA A 79 8.39 -2.27 8.59
N VAL A 80 7.44 -3.21 8.51
CA VAL A 80 6.72 -3.52 7.25
C VAL A 80 5.96 -2.30 6.74
N ASN A 81 5.33 -1.52 7.62
CA ASN A 81 4.66 -0.28 7.24
C ASN A 81 5.65 0.77 6.71
N ALA A 82 6.84 0.90 7.31
CA ALA A 82 7.87 1.79 6.77
C ALA A 82 8.30 1.35 5.35
N ILE A 83 8.53 0.06 5.11
CA ILE A 83 8.82 -0.46 3.76
C ILE A 83 7.67 -0.16 2.79
N ARG A 84 6.42 -0.33 3.23
CA ARG A 84 5.22 -0.01 2.46
C ARG A 84 5.13 1.48 2.12
N GLU A 85 5.40 2.38 3.06
CA GLU A 85 5.43 3.83 2.79
C GLU A 85 6.58 4.21 1.85
N TRP A 86 7.73 3.54 1.96
CA TRP A 86 8.83 3.76 1.02
C TRP A 86 8.47 3.38 -0.43
N ARG A 87 7.73 2.26 -0.61
CA ARG A 87 7.13 1.91 -1.91
C ARG A 87 6.10 2.95 -2.34
N GLY A 88 5.23 3.41 -1.43
CA GLY A 88 4.19 4.40 -1.69
C GLY A 88 4.75 5.74 -2.18
N ASP A 89 5.76 6.29 -1.48
CA ASP A 89 6.43 7.52 -1.90
C ASP A 89 7.11 7.35 -3.28
N THR A 90 7.68 6.17 -3.55
CA THR A 90 8.29 5.87 -4.86
C THR A 90 7.24 5.73 -5.96
N HIS A 91 6.07 5.16 -5.67
CA HIS A 91 4.94 5.07 -6.60
C HIS A 91 4.45 6.46 -7.03
N TRP A 92 4.30 7.37 -6.07
CA TRP A 92 3.95 8.76 -6.37
C TRP A 92 5.01 9.45 -7.23
N ALA A 93 6.29 9.23 -6.93
CA ALA A 93 7.37 9.79 -7.75
C ALA A 93 7.34 9.30 -9.20
N VAL A 94 7.05 8.00 -9.43
CA VAL A 94 6.86 7.45 -10.78
C VAL A 94 5.65 8.09 -11.45
N GLN A 95 4.50 8.15 -10.78
CA GLN A 95 3.30 8.77 -11.37
C GLN A 95 3.50 10.24 -11.74
N ILE A 96 4.16 11.02 -10.87
CA ILE A 96 4.50 12.42 -11.14
C ILE A 96 5.41 12.54 -12.36
N ALA A 97 6.43 11.68 -12.47
CA ALA A 97 7.34 11.68 -13.62
C ALA A 97 6.63 11.34 -14.94
N GLU A 98 5.53 10.60 -14.87
CA GLU A 98 4.71 10.15 -16.01
C GLU A 98 3.48 11.05 -16.27
N ASP A 99 3.40 12.20 -15.58
CA ASP A 99 2.28 13.15 -15.59
C ASP A 99 0.92 12.45 -15.39
N LEU A 100 0.89 11.51 -14.43
CA LEU A 100 -0.31 10.80 -14.03
C LEU A 100 -0.95 11.48 -12.80
N SER A 101 -2.22 11.87 -12.95
CA SER A 101 -3.06 12.25 -11.82
C SER A 101 -3.52 11.00 -11.05
N GLY A 102 -3.97 11.21 -9.81
CA GLY A 102 -4.55 10.13 -9.00
C GLY A 102 -5.77 9.48 -9.68
N ASP A 103 -6.58 10.27 -10.39
CA ASP A 103 -7.75 9.77 -11.12
C ASP A 103 -7.33 8.91 -12.32
N MET A 104 -6.34 9.34 -13.11
CA MET A 104 -5.79 8.54 -14.22
C MET A 104 -5.20 7.22 -13.71
N ALA A 105 -4.43 7.26 -12.64
CA ALA A 105 -3.87 6.07 -12.02
C ALA A 105 -4.98 5.12 -11.52
N GLY A 106 -6.03 5.67 -10.90
CA GLY A 106 -7.19 4.90 -10.43
C GLY A 106 -7.99 4.26 -11.57
N VAL A 107 -8.19 4.97 -12.68
CA VAL A 107 -8.87 4.45 -13.87
C VAL A 107 -8.05 3.31 -14.52
N LEU A 108 -6.74 3.49 -14.68
CA LEU A 108 -5.83 2.47 -15.21
C LEU A 108 -5.77 1.21 -14.34
N ASP A 109 -5.61 1.36 -13.02
CA ASP A 109 -5.56 0.23 -12.09
C ASP A 109 -6.92 -0.47 -11.99
N GLY A 110 -8.03 0.29 -11.98
CA GLY A 110 -9.38 -0.25 -12.02
C GLY A 110 -9.63 -1.12 -13.25
N ALA A 111 -9.23 -0.65 -14.43
CA ALA A 111 -9.36 -1.42 -15.66
C ALA A 111 -8.49 -2.68 -15.67
N TRP A 112 -7.23 -2.60 -15.20
CA TRP A 112 -6.35 -3.77 -15.09
C TRP A 112 -6.91 -4.83 -14.14
N ARG A 113 -7.54 -4.41 -13.03
CA ARG A 113 -8.17 -5.30 -12.04
C ARG A 113 -9.58 -5.76 -12.42
N ALA A 114 -10.14 -5.26 -13.53
CA ALA A 114 -11.53 -5.46 -13.94
C ALA A 114 -12.57 -5.02 -12.89
N TYR A 115 -12.35 -3.84 -12.30
CA TYR A 115 -13.38 -3.14 -11.53
C TYR A 115 -14.29 -2.34 -12.46
N GLU A 116 -15.59 -2.50 -12.27
CA GLU A 116 -16.63 -1.74 -12.97
C GLU A 116 -16.70 -0.28 -12.49
N ASP A 117 -17.37 0.57 -13.28
CA ASP A 117 -17.69 1.98 -12.96
C ASP A 117 -16.49 2.78 -12.41
N HIS A 118 -15.29 2.47 -12.89
CA HIS A 118 -14.04 3.09 -12.42
C HIS A 118 -13.93 3.12 -10.89
N TRP A 119 -14.43 2.09 -10.21
CA TRP A 119 -14.60 2.06 -8.76
C TRP A 119 -13.32 2.41 -7.98
N VAL A 120 -12.15 2.02 -8.50
CA VAL A 120 -10.86 2.33 -7.90
C VAL A 120 -10.60 3.85 -7.85
N ALA A 121 -10.94 4.60 -8.89
CA ALA A 121 -10.84 6.07 -8.87
C ALA A 121 -11.93 6.69 -7.97
N ARG A 122 -13.18 6.23 -8.09
CA ARG A 122 -14.31 6.75 -7.30
C ARG A 122 -14.13 6.56 -5.79
N SER A 123 -13.63 5.40 -5.38
CA SER A 123 -13.32 5.10 -3.97
C SER A 123 -12.24 6.01 -3.37
N ARG A 124 -11.52 6.76 -4.21
CA ARG A 124 -10.51 7.76 -3.82
C ARG A 124 -10.99 9.20 -4.02
N GLY A 125 -12.26 9.41 -4.35
CA GLY A 125 -12.90 10.72 -4.43
C GLY A 125 -13.14 11.25 -5.84
N ALA A 126 -12.85 10.47 -6.89
CA ALA A 126 -13.16 10.88 -8.26
C ALA A 126 -14.69 10.95 -8.47
N ASP A 127 -15.18 12.13 -8.82
CA ASP A 127 -16.54 12.35 -9.31
C ASP A 127 -16.60 12.20 -10.84
N ASP A 128 -17.80 12.31 -11.43
CA ASP A 128 -17.98 12.14 -12.88
C ASP A 128 -17.13 13.13 -13.71
N PRO A 129 -17.06 14.44 -13.37
CA PRO A 129 -16.17 15.36 -14.06
C PRO A 129 -14.68 14.98 -13.98
N ALA A 130 -14.22 14.50 -12.82
CA ALA A 130 -12.83 14.04 -12.66
C ALA A 130 -12.54 12.81 -13.54
N LEU A 131 -13.48 11.87 -13.63
CA LEU A 131 -13.36 10.69 -14.49
C LEU A 131 -13.34 11.06 -15.98
N GLU A 132 -14.23 11.94 -16.43
CA GLU A 132 -14.27 12.41 -17.82
C GLU A 132 -12.95 13.09 -18.20
N LYS A 133 -12.42 13.93 -17.32
CA LYS A 133 -11.12 14.59 -17.50
C LYS A 133 -9.99 13.56 -17.58
N ALA A 134 -9.96 12.58 -16.69
CA ALA A 134 -8.93 11.54 -16.67
C ALA A 134 -8.98 10.70 -17.96
N LEU A 135 -10.16 10.25 -18.38
CA LEU A 135 -10.35 9.49 -19.62
C LEU A 135 -9.94 10.31 -20.86
N THR A 136 -10.35 11.57 -20.96
CA THR A 136 -9.95 12.45 -22.06
C THR A 136 -8.43 12.60 -22.15
N GLN A 137 -7.74 12.71 -21.01
CA GLN A 137 -6.28 12.79 -20.98
C GLN A 137 -5.62 11.46 -21.40
N LEU A 138 -6.17 10.34 -20.97
CA LEU A 138 -5.70 9.01 -21.37
C LEU A 138 -5.96 8.71 -22.86
N GLU A 139 -7.09 9.16 -23.41
CA GLU A 139 -7.42 9.06 -24.84
C GLU A 139 -6.41 9.83 -25.71
N ARG A 140 -6.05 11.06 -25.30
CA ARG A 140 -4.99 11.84 -25.97
C ARG A 140 -3.63 11.14 -25.97
N ARG A 141 -3.41 10.23 -25.03
CA ARG A 141 -2.19 9.41 -24.89
C ARG A 141 -2.32 8.04 -25.59
N GLY A 142 -3.47 7.72 -26.20
CA GLY A 142 -3.75 6.41 -26.79
C GLY A 142 -3.94 5.28 -25.78
N LEU A 143 -4.14 5.62 -24.49
CA LEU A 143 -4.30 4.67 -23.39
C LEU A 143 -5.77 4.36 -23.09
N ALA A 144 -6.69 5.14 -23.68
CA ALA A 144 -8.13 4.93 -23.62
C ALA A 144 -8.75 5.22 -24.99
N GLU A 145 -9.97 4.73 -25.22
CA GLU A 145 -10.81 5.03 -26.38
C GLU A 145 -12.28 4.81 -26.03
N GLY A 146 -13.14 5.78 -26.35
CA GLY A 146 -14.58 5.65 -26.13
C GLY A 146 -14.95 5.51 -24.64
N GLY A 147 -14.19 6.14 -23.75
CA GLY A 147 -14.39 6.05 -22.30
C GLY A 147 -13.90 4.75 -21.64
N ALA A 148 -13.21 3.87 -22.37
CA ALA A 148 -12.63 2.64 -21.82
C ALA A 148 -11.11 2.60 -21.98
N ILE A 149 -10.41 1.95 -21.04
CA ILE A 149 -8.96 1.76 -21.13
C ILE A 149 -8.64 0.74 -22.22
N THR A 150 -7.72 1.09 -23.12
CA THR A 150 -7.30 0.23 -24.22
C THR A 150 -6.30 -0.83 -23.74
N ARG A 151 -5.99 -1.82 -24.59
CA ARG A 151 -4.91 -2.77 -24.29
C ARG A 151 -3.57 -2.04 -24.05
N ALA A 152 -3.28 -1.00 -24.82
CA ALA A 152 -2.10 -0.16 -24.63
C ALA A 152 -2.09 0.52 -23.25
N GLY A 153 -3.25 0.96 -22.74
CA GLY A 153 -3.37 1.47 -21.37
C GLY A 153 -3.08 0.43 -20.30
N ILE A 154 -3.59 -0.80 -20.46
CA ILE A 154 -3.31 -1.92 -19.56
C ILE A 154 -1.81 -2.27 -19.54
N ASP A 155 -1.20 -2.38 -20.72
CA ASP A 155 0.22 -2.71 -20.86
C ASP A 155 1.11 -1.58 -20.31
N TYR A 156 0.73 -0.31 -20.55
CA TYR A 156 1.39 0.86 -19.99
C TYR A 156 1.37 0.85 -18.46
N ARG A 157 0.20 0.59 -17.84
CA ARG A 157 0.08 0.45 -16.38
C ARG A 157 0.98 -0.66 -15.86
N GLN A 158 1.01 -1.82 -16.51
CA GLN A 158 1.83 -2.94 -16.07
C GLN A 158 3.32 -2.58 -16.12
N ALA A 159 3.78 -1.93 -17.18
CA ALA A 159 5.17 -1.48 -17.30
C ALA A 159 5.58 -0.51 -16.18
N LEU A 160 4.66 0.36 -15.73
CA LEU A 160 4.91 1.24 -14.59
C LEU A 160 5.01 0.49 -13.25
N GLU A 161 4.15 -0.51 -13.02
CA GLU A 161 4.23 -1.33 -11.81
C GLU A 161 5.49 -2.21 -11.82
N ASP A 162 5.89 -2.79 -12.95
CA ASP A 162 7.13 -3.57 -13.07
C ASP A 162 8.36 -2.69 -12.76
N ARG A 163 8.38 -1.46 -13.29
CA ARG A 163 9.42 -0.47 -12.98
C ARG A 163 9.42 -0.12 -11.50
N LEU A 164 8.25 0.07 -10.89
CA LEU A 164 8.13 0.35 -9.47
C LEU A 164 8.66 -0.83 -8.64
N ASP A 165 8.32 -2.06 -8.99
CA ASP A 165 8.74 -3.25 -8.26
C ASP A 165 10.26 -3.45 -8.33
N ASP A 166 10.91 -3.21 -9.47
CA ASP A 166 12.38 -3.23 -9.55
C ASP A 166 13.02 -2.15 -8.65
N LEU A 167 12.53 -0.90 -8.74
CA LEU A 167 12.98 0.20 -7.88
C LEU A 167 12.78 -0.14 -6.41
N CYS A 168 11.65 -0.77 -6.08
CA CYS A 168 11.24 -1.02 -4.70
C CYS A 168 11.74 -2.34 -4.11
N SER A 169 12.34 -3.21 -4.93
CA SER A 169 12.92 -4.48 -4.48
C SER A 169 14.09 -4.32 -3.49
N ARG A 170 14.63 -3.10 -3.31
CA ARG A 170 15.82 -2.82 -2.48
C ARG A 170 15.70 -3.33 -1.04
N ALA A 171 14.55 -3.13 -0.38
CA ALA A 171 14.34 -3.59 0.99
C ALA A 171 14.48 -5.12 1.07
N TRP A 172 13.86 -5.81 0.12
CA TRP A 172 13.84 -7.26 0.03
C TRP A 172 15.19 -7.84 -0.41
N ARG A 173 15.90 -7.17 -1.32
CA ARG A 173 17.29 -7.51 -1.66
C ARG A 173 18.23 -7.39 -0.46
N HIS A 174 18.02 -6.39 0.41
CA HIS A 174 18.78 -6.26 1.65
C HIS A 174 18.41 -7.35 2.67
N LEU A 175 17.11 -7.63 2.83
CA LEU A 175 16.64 -8.71 3.71
C LEU A 175 17.16 -10.08 3.28
N GLY A 176 17.31 -10.29 1.96
CA GLY A 176 17.82 -11.51 1.35
C GLY A 176 16.71 -12.53 1.08
N ALA A 177 16.89 -13.34 0.03
CA ALA A 177 15.85 -14.22 -0.50
C ALA A 177 15.30 -15.23 0.53
N GLU A 178 16.16 -15.78 1.38
CA GLU A 178 15.76 -16.75 2.43
C GLU A 178 14.82 -16.10 3.45
N ARG A 179 15.21 -14.94 4.01
CA ARG A 179 14.39 -14.22 4.99
C ARG A 179 13.14 -13.60 4.37
N THR A 180 13.21 -13.18 3.11
CA THR A 180 12.01 -12.76 2.37
C THR A 180 11.03 -13.92 2.22
N ARG A 181 11.49 -15.14 1.91
CA ARG A 181 10.62 -16.31 1.86
C ARG A 181 10.04 -16.65 3.23
N ALA A 182 10.85 -16.63 4.29
CA ALA A 182 10.37 -16.81 5.66
C ALA A 182 9.31 -15.77 6.05
N PHE A 183 9.46 -14.51 5.62
CA PHE A 183 8.44 -13.49 5.83
C PHE A 183 7.14 -13.83 5.08
N LEU A 184 7.21 -14.27 3.83
CA LEU A 184 6.03 -14.69 3.05
C LEU A 184 5.33 -15.89 3.69
N ASP A 185 6.08 -16.91 4.12
CA ASP A 185 5.55 -18.10 4.80
C ASP A 185 4.77 -17.73 6.09
N VAL A 186 5.14 -16.63 6.75
CA VAL A 186 4.45 -16.09 7.93
C VAL A 186 3.18 -15.32 7.57
N VAL A 187 3.19 -14.48 6.53
CA VAL A 187 2.12 -13.51 6.27
C VAL A 187 1.10 -13.95 5.23
N GLU A 188 1.48 -14.74 4.23
CA GLU A 188 0.55 -15.21 3.19
C GLU A 188 -0.62 -16.03 3.76
N PRO A 189 -0.42 -16.97 4.72
CA PRO A 189 -1.52 -17.79 5.24
C PRO A 189 -2.63 -17.02 5.95
N VAL A 190 -2.37 -15.79 6.39
CA VAL A 190 -3.36 -14.96 7.10
C VAL A 190 -4.06 -13.95 6.18
N GLY A 191 -3.65 -13.83 4.92
CA GLY A 191 -4.18 -12.87 3.95
C GLY A 191 -5.69 -13.02 3.75
N ASP A 192 -6.17 -14.23 3.47
CA ASP A 192 -7.59 -14.51 3.23
C ASP A 192 -8.46 -14.22 4.45
N ALA A 193 -7.97 -14.53 5.64
CA ALA A 193 -8.68 -14.24 6.88
C ALA A 193 -8.86 -12.72 7.10
N LEU A 194 -7.82 -11.94 6.79
CA LEU A 194 -7.87 -10.48 6.87
C LEU A 194 -8.77 -9.88 5.77
N LEU A 195 -8.76 -10.42 4.55
CA LEU A 195 -9.67 -10.02 3.47
C LEU A 195 -11.13 -10.31 3.80
N ALA A 196 -11.44 -11.51 4.32
CA ALA A 196 -12.78 -11.85 4.78
C ALA A 196 -13.27 -10.88 5.88
N ARG A 197 -12.36 -10.43 6.76
CA ARG A 197 -12.67 -9.40 7.76
C ARG A 197 -13.02 -8.06 7.11
N ILE A 198 -12.26 -7.65 6.09
CA ILE A 198 -12.51 -6.43 5.31
C ILE A 198 -13.87 -6.50 4.62
N ASP A 199 -14.23 -7.65 4.06
CA ASP A 199 -15.53 -7.85 3.40
C ASP A 199 -16.69 -7.58 4.37
N ILE A 200 -16.56 -8.01 5.63
CA ILE A 200 -17.56 -7.77 6.67
C ILE A 200 -17.65 -6.28 7.06
N THR A 201 -16.52 -5.56 7.12
CA THR A 201 -16.49 -4.18 7.67
C THR A 201 -16.62 -3.07 6.64
N ALA A 202 -16.21 -3.33 5.40
CA ALA A 202 -16.08 -2.30 4.36
C ALA A 202 -16.69 -2.77 3.04
N GLY A 203 -16.61 -4.07 2.74
CA GLY A 203 -17.20 -4.68 1.56
C GLY A 203 -16.17 -5.25 0.57
N PRO A 204 -16.62 -6.06 -0.40
CA PRO A 204 -15.78 -6.92 -1.25
C PRO A 204 -14.95 -6.15 -2.29
N ASN A 205 -15.17 -4.84 -2.43
CA ASN A 205 -14.37 -4.01 -3.31
C ASN A 205 -13.12 -3.45 -2.61
N TRP A 206 -13.13 -3.31 -1.29
CA TRP A 206 -12.06 -2.64 -0.52
C TRP A 206 -10.76 -3.43 -0.48
N MET A 207 -9.63 -2.72 -0.32
CA MET A 207 -8.27 -3.26 -0.48
C MET A 207 -8.02 -3.91 -1.85
N PRO A 208 -8.28 -3.20 -2.97
CA PRO A 208 -8.13 -3.76 -4.32
C PRO A 208 -6.71 -4.28 -4.63
N ALA A 209 -5.69 -3.71 -3.98
CA ALA A 209 -4.29 -4.14 -4.14
C ALA A 209 -3.99 -5.53 -3.56
N ALA A 210 -4.79 -5.99 -2.59
CA ALA A 210 -4.62 -7.29 -1.94
C ALA A 210 -5.52 -8.39 -2.55
N ARG A 211 -6.30 -8.06 -3.58
CA ARG A 211 -7.24 -9.00 -4.21
C ARG A 211 -6.70 -9.48 -5.55
N ASP A 212 -7.04 -10.72 -5.86
CA ASP A 212 -6.90 -11.25 -7.20
C ASP A 212 -7.66 -10.40 -8.21
N ARG A 213 -7.11 -10.37 -9.42
CA ARG A 213 -7.78 -9.73 -10.56
C ARG A 213 -9.12 -10.42 -10.81
N ARG A 214 -10.18 -9.63 -11.03
CA ARG A 214 -11.50 -10.16 -11.37
C ARG A 214 -11.49 -10.75 -12.77
N ALA A 215 -12.19 -11.88 -12.92
CA ALA A 215 -12.40 -12.54 -14.22
C ALA A 215 -13.31 -11.71 -15.12
#